data_AF-A0A7S2D7F4-F1
#
_entry.id   AF-A0A7S2D7F4-F1
#
_cell.length_a   1.000
_cell.length_b   1.000
_cell.length_c   1.000
_cell.angle_alpha   90.00
_cell.angle_beta   90.00
_cell.angle_gamma   90.00
#
_symmetry.space_group_name_H-M   'P 1'
#
loop_
_entity.id
_entity.type
_entity.pdbx_description
1 polymer ?
#
loop_
_entity_poly.entity_id
_entity_poly.type
_entity_poly.pdbx_seq_one_letter_code
_entity_poly.pdbx_strand_id
1 'polypeptide(L)'
;MAGPCGPRVILQVFLTGLTLATAITAFTFAFVFEKFLDQMSENFRGELQSTFLPCIRSTLDQCSNTATDKCWNYCCPPASGYFCFRSPVVGLMCQDSTSQCGDNNWCRDFADIPLTCATEVCKNHKLVTRTTSWSYMLAAVGIFLDLVDIITIFTLPDAVVFKSGVNVFSSLMKWLAFGVVIGAGTSEFMSELETAQCFNADGMQLVKDASGFFISYAIVQVISAIFSMCLAPISAFWGGKLNGVPYVK
;
A
#
# COMPACT_ATOMS: atom_id res chain seq x y z
N MET A 1 22.42 -23.81 40.04
CA MET A 1 21.51 -22.67 40.28
C MET A 1 21.91 -21.58 39.30
N ALA A 2 21.01 -21.17 38.40
CA ALA A 2 21.29 -20.06 37.50
C ALA A 2 21.41 -18.78 38.34
N GLY A 3 22.52 -18.05 38.21
CA GLY A 3 22.67 -16.75 38.85
C GLY A 3 21.63 -15.75 38.31
N PRO A 4 21.35 -14.66 39.03
CA PRO A 4 20.47 -13.61 38.53
C PRO A 4 20.98 -13.08 37.17
N CYS A 5 20.09 -12.97 36.18
CA CYS A 5 20.42 -12.40 34.88
C CYS A 5 20.99 -10.99 35.06
N GLY A 6 22.15 -10.73 34.44
CA GLY A 6 22.75 -9.39 34.50
C GLY A 6 21.84 -8.33 33.87
N PRO A 7 21.88 -7.07 34.35
CA PRO A 7 21.03 -5.99 33.82
C PRO A 7 21.20 -5.76 32.31
N ARG A 8 22.36 -6.10 31.76
CA ARG A 8 22.65 -6.03 30.32
C ARG A 8 21.81 -6.99 29.49
N VAL A 9 21.62 -8.20 30.00
CA VAL A 9 20.79 -9.23 29.36
C VAL A 9 19.33 -8.78 29.33
N ILE A 10 18.86 -8.24 30.45
CA ILE A 10 17.49 -7.72 30.57
C ILE A 10 17.29 -6.59 29.55
N LEU A 11 18.23 -5.65 29.44
CA LEU A 11 18.16 -4.56 28.47
C LEU A 11 18.16 -5.07 27.02
N GLN A 12 19.02 -6.03 26.68
CA GLN A 12 19.08 -6.59 25.32
C GLN A 12 17.78 -7.31 24.97
N VAL A 13 17.29 -8.20 25.84
CA VAL A 13 16.02 -8.92 25.62
C VAL A 13 14.85 -7.95 25.51
N PHE A 14 14.82 -6.91 26.35
CA PHE A 14 13.79 -5.88 26.31
C PHE A 14 13.80 -5.10 24.99
N LEU A 15 14.97 -4.65 24.55
CA LEU A 15 15.12 -3.92 23.29
C LEU A 15 14.79 -4.80 22.08
N THR A 16 15.25 -6.05 22.03
CA THR A 16 14.90 -6.98 20.94
C THR A 16 13.39 -7.29 20.94
N GLY A 17 12.78 -7.44 22.12
CA GLY A 17 11.33 -7.60 22.25
C GLY A 17 10.55 -6.39 21.73
N LEU A 18 11.00 -5.17 22.04
CA LEU A 18 10.42 -3.93 21.50
C LEU A 18 10.59 -3.82 19.98
N THR A 19 11.76 -4.16 19.45
CA THR A 19 12.02 -4.17 18.00
C THR A 19 11.05 -5.10 17.28
N LEU A 20 10.88 -6.34 17.79
CA LEU A 20 9.93 -7.29 17.20
C LEU A 20 8.48 -6.81 17.33
N ALA A 21 8.07 -6.35 18.52
CA ALA A 21 6.70 -5.88 18.74
C ALA A 21 6.34 -4.70 17.83
N THR A 22 7.25 -3.75 17.67
CA THR A 22 7.06 -2.62 16.75
C THR A 22 7.06 -3.08 15.28
N ALA A 23 7.94 -4.00 14.88
CA ALA A 23 7.96 -4.54 13.52
C ALA A 23 6.65 -5.27 13.17
N ILE A 24 6.14 -6.12 14.06
CA ILE A 24 4.85 -6.82 13.89
C ILE A 24 3.69 -5.82 13.80
N THR A 25 3.71 -4.78 14.66
CA THR A 25 2.68 -3.74 14.64
C THR A 25 2.69 -2.96 13.33
N ALA A 26 3.87 -2.55 12.84
CA ALA A 26 4.01 -1.89 11.55
C ALA A 26 3.49 -2.77 10.41
N PHE A 27 3.85 -4.05 10.39
CA PHE A 27 3.37 -4.99 9.39
C PHE A 27 1.85 -5.19 9.43
N THR A 28 1.26 -5.22 10.62
CA THR A 28 -0.20 -5.29 10.77
C THR A 28 -0.87 -4.06 10.18
N PHE A 29 -0.33 -2.86 10.42
CA PHE A 29 -0.83 -1.64 9.79
C PHE A 29 -0.67 -1.64 8.26
N ALA A 30 0.45 -2.14 7.74
CA ALA A 30 0.65 -2.29 6.30
C ALA A 30 -0.35 -3.27 5.67
N PHE A 31 -0.63 -4.40 6.34
CA PHE A 31 -1.62 -5.38 5.89
C PHE A 31 -3.04 -4.81 5.87
N VAL A 32 -3.44 -4.10 6.94
CA VAL A 32 -4.75 -3.45 7.03
C VAL A 32 -4.88 -2.35 5.97
N PHE A 33 -3.82 -1.58 5.74
CA PHE A 33 -3.75 -0.58 4.67
C PHE A 33 -3.95 -1.18 3.28
N GLU A 34 -3.26 -2.28 2.95
CA GLU A 34 -3.45 -3.00 1.68
C GLU A 34 -4.90 -3.48 1.52
N LYS A 35 -5.51 -4.00 2.59
CA LYS A 35 -6.93 -4.40 2.57
C LYS A 35 -7.88 -3.23 2.32
N PHE A 36 -7.59 -2.05 2.86
CA PHE A 36 -8.38 -0.87 2.55
C PHE A 36 -8.22 -0.44 1.09
N LEU A 37 -7.02 -0.50 0.53
CA LEU A 37 -6.80 -0.20 -0.89
C LEU A 37 -7.57 -1.16 -1.80
N ASP A 38 -7.59 -2.45 -1.47
CA ASP A 38 -8.40 -3.44 -2.20
C ASP A 38 -9.90 -3.08 -2.13
N GLN A 39 -10.42 -2.75 -0.94
CA GLN A 39 -11.83 -2.40 -0.73
C GLN A 39 -12.23 -1.05 -1.36
N MET A 40 -11.29 -0.12 -1.53
CA MET A 40 -11.54 1.14 -2.23
C MET A 40 -11.88 0.90 -3.70
N SER A 41 -11.30 -0.13 -4.32
CA SER A 41 -11.60 -0.48 -5.71
C SER A 41 -13.08 -0.86 -5.94
N GLU A 42 -13.76 -1.36 -4.90
CA GLU A 42 -15.18 -1.72 -4.94
C GLU A 42 -16.11 -0.50 -4.77
N ASN A 43 -15.60 0.64 -4.29
CA ASN A 43 -16.37 1.84 -3.93
C ASN A 43 -16.09 3.06 -4.84
N PHE A 44 -15.44 2.82 -5.98
CA PHE A 44 -15.08 3.87 -6.94
C PHE A 44 -16.33 4.54 -7.53
N ARG A 45 -16.43 5.89 -7.44
CA ARG A 45 -17.51 6.66 -8.04
C ARG A 45 -17.13 7.08 -9.45
N GLY A 46 -17.96 6.73 -10.42
CA GLY A 46 -17.84 7.21 -11.78
C GLY A 46 -18.92 8.22 -12.17
N GLU A 47 -18.63 9.53 -12.11
CA GLU A 47 -19.22 10.54 -13.00
C GLU A 47 -18.11 11.46 -13.55
N LEU A 48 -18.14 11.68 -14.87
CA LEU A 48 -17.09 12.37 -15.62
C LEU A 48 -17.40 13.86 -15.65
N GLN A 49 -16.71 14.65 -14.83
CA GLN A 49 -16.64 16.10 -15.03
C GLN A 49 -15.43 16.45 -15.90
N SER A 50 -15.63 16.49 -17.22
CA SER A 50 -14.73 17.20 -18.14
C SER A 50 -15.54 17.95 -19.19
N THR A 51 -15.16 19.20 -19.43
CA THR A 51 -15.78 20.11 -20.42
C THR A 51 -15.39 19.77 -21.87
N PHE A 52 -14.48 18.82 -22.07
CA PHE A 52 -14.10 18.26 -23.38
C PHE A 52 -13.98 16.74 -23.24
N LEU A 53 -15.14 16.07 -23.34
CA LEU A 53 -15.28 14.62 -23.20
C LEU A 53 -14.98 13.88 -24.52
N PRO A 54 -14.50 12.63 -24.47
CA PRO A 54 -14.56 11.74 -25.61
C PRO A 54 -16.02 11.60 -26.08
N CYS A 55 -16.21 11.42 -27.37
CA CYS A 55 -17.51 11.43 -28.04
C CYS A 55 -18.43 10.25 -27.66
N ILE A 56 -18.08 9.46 -26.63
CA ILE A 56 -18.76 8.23 -26.21
C ILE A 56 -18.96 8.26 -24.67
N ARG A 57 -20.17 7.93 -24.21
CA ARG A 57 -20.61 7.88 -22.80
C ARG A 57 -21.35 6.57 -22.50
N SER A 58 -21.52 6.23 -21.23
CA SER A 58 -22.45 5.16 -20.80
C SER A 58 -23.91 5.55 -21.07
N THR A 59 -24.78 4.54 -21.18
CA THR A 59 -26.23 4.75 -21.19
C THR A 59 -26.73 5.23 -19.82
N LEU A 60 -27.88 5.90 -19.81
CA LEU A 60 -28.59 6.28 -18.59
C LEU A 60 -28.99 5.02 -17.80
N ASP A 61 -29.10 5.13 -16.48
CA ASP A 61 -29.36 3.99 -15.56
C ASP A 61 -30.58 3.15 -15.94
N GLN A 62 -31.60 3.79 -16.50
CA GLN A 62 -32.81 3.14 -17.03
C GLN A 62 -32.57 2.18 -18.20
N CYS A 63 -31.39 2.24 -18.82
CA CYS A 63 -30.93 1.38 -19.89
C CYS A 63 -29.58 0.73 -19.53
N SER A 64 -29.47 0.23 -18.30
CA SER A 64 -28.30 -0.54 -17.91
C SER A 64 -28.08 -1.75 -18.83
N ASN A 65 -26.81 -2.01 -19.13
CA ASN A 65 -26.36 -3.13 -19.97
C ASN A 65 -26.73 -4.51 -19.41
N THR A 66 -27.11 -4.60 -18.14
CA THR A 66 -27.55 -5.86 -17.51
C THR A 66 -29.04 -6.12 -17.70
N ALA A 67 -29.85 -5.08 -17.93
CA ALA A 67 -31.31 -5.17 -17.99
C ALA A 67 -31.87 -4.96 -19.40
N THR A 68 -31.12 -4.28 -20.26
CA THR A 68 -31.60 -3.86 -21.58
C THR A 68 -30.63 -4.29 -22.67
N ASP A 69 -31.13 -5.04 -23.66
CA ASP A 69 -30.35 -5.51 -24.80
C ASP A 69 -30.47 -4.62 -26.05
N LYS A 70 -31.40 -3.67 -26.06
CA LYS A 70 -31.67 -2.85 -27.24
C LYS A 70 -31.36 -1.39 -26.96
N CYS A 71 -30.73 -0.73 -27.92
CA CYS A 71 -30.55 0.70 -27.85
C CYS A 71 -31.88 1.40 -28.12
N TRP A 72 -32.30 2.23 -27.18
CA TRP A 72 -33.47 3.08 -27.31
C TRP A 72 -33.06 4.54 -27.24
N ASN A 73 -33.86 5.42 -27.87
CA ASN A 73 -33.59 6.85 -27.91
C ASN A 73 -33.60 7.51 -26.52
N TYR A 74 -34.25 6.89 -25.53
CA TYR A 74 -34.25 7.36 -24.15
C TYR A 74 -33.04 6.87 -23.34
N CYS A 75 -32.24 5.94 -23.87
CA CYS A 75 -31.04 5.45 -23.19
C CYS A 75 -29.89 6.45 -23.18
N CYS A 76 -29.97 7.46 -24.04
CA CYS A 76 -28.99 8.53 -24.17
C CYS A 76 -29.72 9.87 -24.13
N PRO A 77 -29.12 10.94 -23.59
CA PRO A 77 -29.74 12.26 -23.57
C PRO A 77 -29.84 12.83 -25.00
N PRO A 78 -31.03 12.80 -25.64
CA PRO A 78 -31.13 13.13 -27.06
C PRO A 78 -31.05 14.64 -27.28
N ALA A 79 -31.44 15.44 -26.27
CA ALA A 79 -31.30 16.89 -26.25
C ALA A 79 -29.83 17.36 -26.33
N SER A 80 -28.88 16.47 -26.04
CA SER A 80 -27.45 16.75 -26.08
C SER A 80 -26.75 16.19 -27.33
N GLY A 81 -27.49 15.69 -28.32
CA GLY A 81 -26.93 15.19 -29.58
C GLY A 81 -26.29 13.79 -29.51
N TYR A 82 -26.52 13.05 -28.41
CA TYR A 82 -26.01 11.69 -28.23
C TYR A 82 -27.01 10.63 -28.70
N PHE A 83 -26.50 9.64 -29.42
CA PHE A 83 -27.24 8.52 -29.97
C PHE A 83 -26.79 7.22 -29.33
N CYS A 84 -27.73 6.33 -29.09
CA CYS A 84 -27.43 5.03 -28.52
C CYS A 84 -26.87 4.09 -29.60
N PHE A 85 -25.70 3.50 -29.33
CA PHE A 85 -25.07 2.45 -30.13
C PHE A 85 -24.81 1.21 -29.27
N ARG A 86 -24.85 0.02 -29.88
CA ARG A 86 -24.46 -1.23 -29.22
C ARG A 86 -23.14 -1.73 -29.81
N SER A 87 -22.12 -1.83 -28.96
CA SER A 87 -20.86 -2.49 -29.27
C SER A 87 -20.91 -3.94 -28.77
N PRO A 88 -20.43 -4.92 -29.57
CA PRO A 88 -20.31 -6.30 -29.11
C PRO A 88 -19.28 -6.48 -27.98
N VAL A 89 -18.40 -5.49 -27.76
CA VAL A 89 -17.35 -5.52 -26.72
C VAL A 89 -17.77 -4.78 -25.46
N VAL A 90 -18.46 -3.65 -25.59
CA VAL A 90 -18.74 -2.70 -24.48
C VAL A 90 -20.22 -2.74 -24.03
N GLY A 91 -21.11 -3.30 -24.86
CA GLY A 91 -22.57 -3.21 -24.64
C GLY A 91 -23.17 -1.94 -25.23
N LEU A 92 -24.29 -1.47 -24.68
CA LEU A 92 -24.91 -0.20 -25.02
C LEU A 92 -24.03 0.97 -24.56
N MET A 93 -23.91 1.98 -25.42
CA MET A 93 -23.16 3.21 -25.21
C MET A 93 -23.84 4.37 -25.93
N CYS A 94 -23.52 5.61 -25.54
CA CYS A 94 -24.05 6.83 -26.12
C CYS A 94 -22.95 7.57 -26.88
N GLN A 95 -23.09 7.79 -28.18
CA GLN A 95 -22.10 8.47 -29.02
C GLN A 95 -22.67 9.74 -29.66
N ASP A 96 -21.88 10.81 -29.74
CA ASP A 96 -22.24 12.02 -30.48
C ASP A 96 -22.22 11.76 -32.00
N SER A 97 -23.29 12.17 -32.70
CA SER A 97 -23.42 12.00 -34.16
C SER A 97 -22.41 12.76 -35.01
N THR A 98 -21.76 13.79 -34.48
CA THR A 98 -21.01 14.76 -35.29
C THR A 98 -19.50 14.51 -35.37
N SER A 99 -18.99 13.52 -34.64
CA SER A 99 -17.56 13.28 -34.48
C SER A 99 -17.22 11.80 -34.75
N GLN A 100 -16.73 11.52 -35.96
CA GLN A 100 -15.96 10.30 -36.22
C GLN A 100 -14.75 10.35 -35.28
N CYS A 101 -14.64 9.39 -34.35
CA CYS A 101 -13.54 9.30 -33.39
C CYS A 101 -12.20 9.41 -34.14
N GLY A 102 -11.52 10.54 -33.98
CA GLY A 102 -10.39 10.95 -34.82
C GLY A 102 -9.11 10.15 -34.61
N ASP A 103 -9.07 9.22 -33.65
CA ASP A 103 -7.90 8.38 -33.43
C ASP A 103 -8.28 6.97 -32.93
N ASN A 104 -8.18 5.99 -33.84
CA ASN A 104 -8.47 4.59 -33.54
C ASN A 104 -7.40 3.92 -32.67
N ASN A 105 -6.21 4.51 -32.51
CA ASN A 105 -5.24 4.05 -31.53
C ASN A 105 -5.67 4.43 -30.11
N TRP A 106 -6.39 5.55 -29.97
CA TRP A 106 -7.00 5.97 -28.71
C TRP A 106 -8.30 5.22 -28.42
N CYS A 107 -8.99 4.71 -29.46
CA CYS A 107 -10.10 3.77 -29.30
C CYS A 107 -9.71 2.46 -28.56
N ARG A 108 -8.41 2.13 -28.45
CA ARG A 108 -7.93 1.03 -27.58
C ARG A 108 -7.96 1.38 -26.09
N ASP A 109 -7.94 2.66 -25.72
CA ASP A 109 -8.07 3.12 -24.34
C ASP A 109 -9.53 3.00 -23.82
N PHE A 110 -10.49 2.70 -24.69
CA PHE A 110 -11.86 2.34 -24.30
C PHE A 110 -11.99 0.91 -23.78
N ALA A 111 -10.88 0.18 -23.62
CA ALA A 111 -10.85 -0.98 -22.72
C ALA A 111 -10.98 -0.57 -21.24
N ASP A 112 -10.76 0.70 -20.90
CA ASP A 112 -11.13 1.28 -19.60
C ASP A 112 -12.54 1.88 -19.65
N ILE A 113 -13.52 0.99 -19.88
CA ILE A 113 -14.87 1.19 -19.35
C ILE A 113 -15.10 0.29 -18.14
N PRO A 114 -14.29 0.51 -17.10
CA PRO A 114 -14.68 1.13 -15.84
C PRO A 114 -14.39 2.65 -15.89
N LEU A 115 -15.43 3.47 -15.71
CA LEU A 115 -15.44 4.89 -16.05
C LEU A 115 -15.85 5.71 -14.84
N THR A 116 -15.15 6.76 -14.48
CA THR A 116 -14.92 7.89 -15.40
C THR A 116 -13.54 8.49 -15.23
N CYS A 117 -12.89 8.79 -16.36
CA CYS A 117 -11.54 9.36 -16.52
C CYS A 117 -10.73 9.47 -15.23
N ALA A 118 -9.95 8.44 -14.92
CA ALA A 118 -8.90 8.56 -13.92
C ALA A 118 -8.01 9.75 -14.27
N THR A 119 -8.07 10.81 -13.46
CA THR A 119 -7.03 11.85 -13.42
C THR A 119 -5.67 11.16 -13.24
N GLU A 120 -4.54 11.81 -13.56
CA GLU A 120 -3.21 11.19 -13.36
C GLU A 120 -3.07 10.59 -11.96
N VAL A 121 -3.69 11.26 -10.98
CA VAL A 121 -3.89 10.78 -9.60
C VAL A 121 -4.49 9.37 -9.56
N CYS A 122 -5.66 9.12 -10.15
CA CYS A 122 -6.28 7.79 -10.15
C CYS A 122 -5.50 6.74 -10.97
N LYS A 123 -4.71 7.13 -11.99
CA LYS A 123 -3.80 6.20 -12.69
C LYS A 123 -2.64 5.76 -11.80
N ASN A 124 -2.16 6.67 -10.94
CA ASN A 124 -1.11 6.39 -9.97
C ASN A 124 -1.55 5.39 -8.89
N HIS A 125 -2.85 5.13 -8.71
CA HIS A 125 -3.34 4.09 -7.80
C HIS A 125 -2.65 2.73 -8.04
N LYS A 126 -2.60 2.25 -9.29
CA LYS A 126 -1.96 0.95 -9.62
C LYS A 126 -0.46 0.95 -9.29
N LEU A 127 0.22 2.08 -9.49
CA LEU A 127 1.62 2.24 -9.16
C LEU A 127 1.81 2.22 -7.63
N VAL A 128 0.99 2.95 -6.89
CA VAL A 128 1.01 2.99 -5.43
C VAL A 128 0.72 1.60 -4.86
N THR A 129 -0.36 0.92 -5.27
CA THR A 129 -0.67 -0.46 -4.82
C THR A 129 0.50 -1.41 -5.06
N ARG A 130 1.10 -1.37 -6.25
CA ARG A 130 2.28 -2.22 -6.56
C ARG A 130 3.47 -1.89 -5.66
N THR A 131 3.70 -0.61 -5.41
CA THR A 131 4.85 -0.15 -4.62
C THR A 131 4.65 -0.43 -3.13
N THR A 132 3.43 -0.29 -2.63
CA THR A 132 3.01 -0.73 -1.29
C THR A 132 3.22 -2.23 -1.11
N SER A 133 2.85 -3.05 -2.11
CA SER A 133 3.07 -4.50 -2.06
C SER A 133 4.56 -4.87 -1.94
N TRP A 134 5.45 -4.17 -2.66
CA TRP A 134 6.90 -4.33 -2.48
C TRP A 134 7.36 -3.96 -1.08
N SER A 135 6.87 -2.83 -0.54
CA SER A 135 7.22 -2.42 0.83
C SER A 135 6.76 -3.44 1.86
N TYR A 136 5.57 -4.00 1.69
CA TYR A 136 5.05 -5.07 2.53
C TYR A 136 5.96 -6.32 2.52
N MET A 137 6.42 -6.75 1.34
CA MET A 137 7.38 -7.86 1.24
C MET A 137 8.71 -7.54 1.96
N LEU A 138 9.24 -6.33 1.80
CA LEU A 138 10.48 -5.91 2.46
C LEU A 138 10.31 -5.85 3.99
N ALA A 139 9.17 -5.37 4.48
CA ALA A 139 8.84 -5.34 5.90
C ALA A 139 8.74 -6.75 6.50
N ALA A 140 8.14 -7.71 5.76
CA ALA A 140 8.07 -9.12 6.17
C ALA A 140 9.47 -9.73 6.33
N VAL A 141 10.38 -9.45 5.40
CA VAL A 141 11.79 -9.89 5.51
C VAL A 141 12.46 -9.26 6.73
N GLY A 142 12.20 -7.99 7.02
CA GLY A 142 12.67 -7.33 8.25
C GLY A 142 12.23 -8.03 9.53
N ILE A 143 10.95 -8.39 9.65
CA ILE A 143 10.43 -9.15 10.80
C ILE A 143 11.08 -10.52 10.92
N PHE A 144 11.25 -11.22 9.80
CA PHE A 144 11.90 -12.53 9.79
C PHE A 144 13.32 -12.44 10.35
N LEU A 145 14.07 -11.40 9.98
CA LEU A 145 15.42 -11.16 10.51
C LEU A 145 15.41 -10.83 12.01
N ASP A 146 14.43 -10.06 12.50
CA ASP A 146 14.28 -9.81 13.95
C ASP A 146 14.00 -11.11 14.72
N LEU A 147 13.19 -12.00 14.14
CA LEU A 147 12.89 -13.31 14.72
C LEU A 147 14.13 -14.21 14.74
N VAL A 148 14.95 -14.17 13.68
CA VAL A 148 16.26 -14.84 13.65
C VAL A 148 17.17 -14.28 14.74
N ASP A 149 17.21 -12.96 14.96
CA ASP A 149 18.01 -12.36 16.03
C ASP A 149 17.58 -12.89 17.40
N ILE A 150 16.27 -12.91 17.69
CA ILE A 150 15.73 -13.47 18.95
C ILE A 150 16.15 -14.92 19.15
N ILE A 151 16.00 -15.76 18.12
CA ILE A 151 16.40 -17.17 18.20
C ILE A 151 17.90 -17.27 18.49
N THR A 152 18.73 -16.52 17.77
CA THR A 152 20.19 -16.59 17.90
C THR A 152 20.70 -16.04 19.23
N ILE A 153 19.97 -15.11 19.87
CA ILE A 153 20.27 -14.65 21.23
C ILE A 153 20.22 -15.83 22.21
N PHE A 154 19.24 -16.73 22.07
CA PHE A 154 19.08 -17.89 22.94
C PHE A 154 19.90 -19.11 22.53
N THR A 155 20.07 -19.36 21.23
CA THR A 155 20.71 -20.59 20.72
C THR A 155 22.22 -20.45 20.50
N LEU A 156 22.71 -19.27 20.12
CA LEU A 156 24.08 -19.04 19.67
C LEU A 156 24.71 -17.84 20.40
N PRO A 157 25.00 -17.93 21.72
CA PRO A 157 25.51 -16.79 22.50
C PRO A 157 26.76 -16.16 21.87
N ASP A 158 27.71 -16.98 21.40
CA ASP A 158 29.02 -16.55 20.91
C ASP A 158 29.05 -15.99 19.47
N ALA A 159 27.94 -16.04 18.73
CA ALA A 159 27.88 -15.62 17.33
C ALA A 159 27.70 -14.10 17.16
N VAL A 160 28.58 -13.31 17.78
CA VAL A 160 28.47 -11.84 17.90
C VAL A 160 28.39 -11.12 16.56
N VAL A 161 29.27 -11.49 15.62
CA VAL A 161 29.33 -10.88 14.28
C VAL A 161 28.05 -11.15 13.49
N PHE A 162 27.53 -12.39 13.59
CA PHE A 162 26.30 -12.77 12.92
C PHE A 162 25.09 -11.99 13.45
N LYS A 163 24.92 -11.90 14.77
CA LYS A 163 23.84 -11.14 15.42
C LYS A 163 23.85 -9.66 15.04
N SER A 164 25.03 -9.04 15.07
CA SER A 164 25.19 -7.65 14.66
C SER A 164 24.84 -7.49 13.17
N GLY A 165 25.31 -8.40 12.30
CA GLY A 165 24.98 -8.41 10.88
C GLY A 165 23.48 -8.55 10.61
N VAL A 166 22.79 -9.45 11.31
CA VAL A 166 21.33 -9.63 11.21
C VAL A 166 20.59 -8.35 11.62
N ASN A 167 20.99 -7.70 12.73
CA ASN A 167 20.38 -6.44 13.17
C ASN A 167 20.60 -5.29 12.17
N VAL A 168 21.80 -5.16 11.60
CA VAL A 168 22.10 -4.16 10.56
C VAL A 168 21.28 -4.44 9.30
N PHE A 169 21.25 -5.69 8.84
CA PHE A 169 20.49 -6.07 7.64
C PHE A 169 18.99 -5.89 7.85
N SER A 170 18.47 -6.25 9.02
CA SER A 170 17.08 -6.00 9.41
C SER A 170 16.74 -4.52 9.37
N SER A 171 17.57 -3.67 9.98
CA SER A 171 17.40 -2.20 9.93
C SER A 171 17.39 -1.68 8.49
N LEU A 172 18.31 -2.15 7.65
CA LEU A 172 18.40 -1.76 6.24
C LEU A 172 17.14 -2.15 5.46
N MET A 173 16.61 -3.36 5.66
CA MET A 173 15.35 -3.78 5.02
C MET A 173 14.18 -2.92 5.46
N LYS A 174 14.12 -2.53 6.73
CA LYS A 174 13.07 -1.63 7.23
C LYS A 174 13.18 -0.21 6.66
N TRP A 175 14.39 0.32 6.52
CA TRP A 175 14.66 1.61 5.87
C TRP A 175 14.33 1.59 4.38
N LEU A 176 14.64 0.49 3.67
CA LEU A 176 14.23 0.31 2.27
C LEU A 176 12.71 0.24 2.15
N ALA A 177 12.04 -0.53 3.02
CA ALA A 177 10.58 -0.61 3.03
C ALA A 177 9.94 0.77 3.24
N PHE A 178 10.44 1.55 4.20
CA PHE A 178 10.01 2.93 4.43
C PHE A 178 10.29 3.84 3.22
N GLY A 179 11.52 3.81 2.70
CA GLY A 179 11.96 4.63 1.58
C GLY A 179 11.17 4.36 0.29
N VAL A 180 10.80 3.10 0.05
CA VAL A 180 9.95 2.70 -1.10
C VAL A 180 8.57 3.36 -1.02
N VAL A 181 7.93 3.38 0.16
CA VAL A 181 6.55 3.92 0.27
C VAL A 181 6.53 5.44 0.25
N ILE A 182 7.52 6.08 0.86
CA ILE A 182 7.71 7.54 0.77
C ILE A 182 8.09 7.94 -0.65
N GLY A 183 9.01 7.22 -1.29
CA GLY A 183 9.44 7.48 -2.66
C GLY A 183 8.34 7.28 -3.69
N ALA A 184 7.33 6.45 -3.39
CA ALA A 184 6.13 6.31 -4.21
C ALA A 184 5.16 7.50 -4.14
N GLY A 185 5.39 8.45 -3.22
CA GLY A 185 4.48 9.58 -3.00
C GLY A 185 3.16 9.17 -2.32
N THR A 186 3.13 8.07 -1.57
CA THR A 186 1.89 7.50 -1.01
C THR A 186 1.11 8.48 -0.13
N SER A 187 1.80 9.33 0.65
CA SER A 187 1.15 10.38 1.45
C SER A 187 0.46 11.44 0.60
N GLU A 188 1.14 11.88 -0.46
CA GLU A 188 0.64 12.91 -1.37
C GLU A 188 -0.52 12.36 -2.18
N PHE A 189 -0.39 11.13 -2.69
CA PHE A 189 -1.45 10.41 -3.36
C PHE A 189 -2.71 10.27 -2.49
N MET A 190 -2.58 9.91 -1.21
CA MET A 190 -3.75 9.81 -0.32
C MET A 190 -4.41 11.17 -0.06
N SER A 191 -3.63 12.23 0.07
CA SER A 191 -4.14 13.59 0.22
C SER A 191 -4.84 14.07 -1.06
N GLU A 192 -4.32 13.72 -2.23
CA GLU A 192 -4.92 14.03 -3.53
C GLU A 192 -6.21 13.27 -3.74
N LEU A 193 -6.28 11.98 -3.37
CA LEU A 193 -7.51 11.20 -3.39
C LEU A 193 -8.59 11.79 -2.50
N GLU A 194 -8.22 12.26 -1.29
CA GLU A 194 -9.16 12.92 -0.39
C GLU A 194 -9.72 14.21 -0.99
N THR A 195 -8.85 15.01 -1.61
CA THR A 195 -9.21 16.31 -2.20
C THR A 195 -10.05 16.13 -3.47
N ALA A 196 -9.71 15.14 -4.29
CA ALA A 196 -10.38 14.87 -5.57
C ALA A 196 -11.73 14.16 -5.41
N GLN A 197 -12.08 13.68 -4.21
CA GLN A 197 -13.35 13.01 -3.90
C GLN A 197 -13.68 11.87 -4.89
N CYS A 198 -12.69 11.03 -5.21
CA CYS A 198 -12.83 9.97 -6.22
C CYS A 198 -13.81 8.84 -5.84
N PHE A 199 -14.25 8.79 -4.57
CA PHE A 199 -15.07 7.70 -4.04
C PHE A 199 -16.42 8.20 -3.48
N ASN A 200 -17.37 7.29 -3.27
CA ASN A 200 -18.60 7.59 -2.53
C ASN A 200 -18.31 7.94 -1.06
N ALA A 201 -19.31 8.41 -0.30
CA ALA A 201 -19.11 8.80 1.10
C ALA A 201 -18.46 7.69 1.95
N ASP A 202 -18.85 6.43 1.71
CA ASP A 202 -18.27 5.26 2.39
C ASP A 202 -16.81 5.03 1.98
N GLY A 203 -16.49 5.11 0.69
CA GLY A 203 -15.14 4.99 0.18
C GLY A 203 -14.23 6.15 0.59
N MET A 204 -14.77 7.36 0.75
CA MET A 204 -14.03 8.49 1.30
C MET A 204 -13.68 8.30 2.78
N GLN A 205 -14.52 7.58 3.54
CA GLN A 205 -14.17 7.16 4.89
C GLN A 205 -13.01 6.15 4.86
N LEU A 206 -13.03 5.19 3.93
CA LEU A 206 -11.94 4.22 3.74
C LEU A 206 -10.61 4.91 3.38
N VAL A 207 -10.62 5.96 2.54
CA VAL A 207 -9.43 6.75 2.21
C VAL A 207 -8.83 7.41 3.46
N LYS A 208 -9.67 8.02 4.30
CA LYS A 208 -9.23 8.67 5.56
C LYS A 208 -8.63 7.67 6.53
N ASP A 209 -9.32 6.53 6.72
CA ASP A 209 -8.86 5.47 7.61
C ASP A 209 -7.53 4.90 7.10
N ALA A 210 -7.42 4.62 5.80
CA ALA A 210 -6.18 4.14 5.18
C ALA A 210 -5.02 5.14 5.31
N SER A 211 -5.27 6.45 5.16
CA SER A 211 -4.26 7.48 5.41
C SER A 211 -3.75 7.44 6.86
N GLY A 212 -4.65 7.27 7.84
CA GLY A 212 -4.28 7.10 9.25
C GLY A 212 -3.44 5.85 9.51
N PHE A 213 -3.81 4.72 8.90
CA PHE A 213 -3.03 3.48 8.99
C PHE A 213 -1.66 3.60 8.31
N PHE A 214 -1.57 4.31 7.19
CA PHE A 214 -0.30 4.56 6.51
C PHE A 214 0.66 5.41 7.36
N ILE A 215 0.18 6.49 7.97
CA ILE A 215 1.00 7.33 8.87
C ILE A 215 1.46 6.51 10.08
N SER A 216 0.55 5.70 10.65
CA SER A 216 0.87 4.82 11.78
C SER A 216 1.92 3.77 11.42
N TYR A 217 1.78 3.15 10.24
CA TYR A 217 2.80 2.26 9.68
C TYR A 217 4.16 2.96 9.57
N ALA A 218 4.20 4.15 8.93
CA ALA A 218 5.44 4.88 8.71
C ALA A 218 6.17 5.22 10.02
N ILE A 219 5.45 5.72 11.02
CA ILE A 219 6.02 6.06 12.34
C ILE A 219 6.57 4.81 13.03
N VAL A 220 5.78 3.74 13.12
CA VAL A 220 6.18 2.52 13.83
C VAL A 220 7.33 1.81 13.10
N GLN A 221 7.34 1.83 11.77
CA GLN A 221 8.42 1.29 10.95
C GLN A 221 9.75 2.00 11.19
N VAL A 222 9.74 3.34 11.26
CA VAL A 222 10.94 4.14 11.57
C VAL A 222 11.44 3.85 12.98
N ILE A 223 10.55 3.80 13.97
CA ILE A 223 10.90 3.45 15.35
C ILE A 223 11.55 2.05 15.41
N SER A 224 10.97 1.07 14.73
CA SER A 224 11.51 -0.29 14.67
C SER A 224 12.89 -0.34 13.99
N ALA A 225 13.08 0.43 12.91
CA ALA A 225 14.37 0.55 12.22
C ALA A 225 15.47 1.17 13.13
N ILE A 226 15.12 2.20 13.90
CA ILE A 226 16.02 2.84 14.87
C ILE A 226 16.40 1.84 15.97
N PHE A 227 15.44 1.11 16.55
CA PHE A 227 15.76 0.11 17.57
C PHE A 227 16.67 -1.00 17.03
N SER A 228 16.43 -1.47 15.81
CA SER A 228 17.30 -2.44 15.13
C SER A 228 18.74 -1.89 14.97
N MET A 229 18.86 -0.61 14.62
CA MET A 229 20.16 0.06 14.48
C MET A 229 20.88 0.23 15.82
N CYS A 230 20.16 0.54 16.90
CA CYS A 230 20.72 0.61 18.25
C CYS A 230 21.14 -0.77 18.80
N LEU A 231 20.44 -1.84 18.40
CA LEU A 231 20.76 -3.22 18.79
C LEU A 231 22.05 -3.74 18.17
N ALA A 232 22.43 -3.28 16.97
CA ALA A 232 23.66 -3.71 16.30
C ALA A 232 24.95 -3.45 17.13
N PRO A 233 25.26 -2.22 17.59
CA PRO A 233 26.44 -1.98 18.42
C PRO A 233 26.31 -2.65 19.79
N ILE A 234 25.12 -2.68 20.40
CA ILE A 234 24.88 -3.37 21.68
C ILE A 234 25.24 -4.86 21.57
N SER A 235 24.79 -5.50 20.50
CA SER A 235 25.08 -6.91 20.21
C SER A 235 26.57 -7.11 19.95
N ALA A 236 27.22 -6.21 19.21
CA ALA A 236 28.65 -6.28 18.91
C ALA A 236 29.54 -6.11 20.16
N PHE A 237 29.22 -5.16 21.04
CA PHE A 237 30.04 -4.85 22.22
C PHE A 237 29.82 -5.83 23.39
N TRP A 238 28.59 -6.31 23.60
CA TRP A 238 28.29 -7.17 24.75
C TRP A 238 28.16 -8.65 24.39
N GLY A 239 28.24 -8.97 23.11
CA GLY A 239 28.53 -10.32 22.62
C GLY A 239 27.53 -11.39 22.99
N GLY A 240 26.28 -11.04 23.35
CA GLY A 240 25.19 -12.00 23.61
C GLY A 240 25.47 -13.06 24.67
N LYS A 241 26.55 -12.96 25.44
CA LYS A 241 26.86 -13.91 26.53
C LYS A 241 25.92 -13.62 27.69
N LEU A 242 24.83 -14.39 27.74
CA LEU A 242 23.80 -14.31 28.79
C LEU A 242 24.35 -14.70 30.17
N ASN A 243 25.47 -15.43 30.23
CA ASN A 243 26.17 -15.78 31.46
C ASN A 243 27.60 -15.25 31.44
N GLY A 244 27.96 -14.60 32.55
CA GLY A 244 29.28 -14.02 32.76
C GLY A 244 30.38 -15.06 32.56
N VAL A 245 31.25 -14.80 31.60
CA VAL A 245 32.64 -15.23 31.70
C VAL A 245 33.43 -13.94 31.90
N PRO A 246 34.18 -13.81 33.01
CA PRO A 246 35.13 -12.72 33.14
C PRO A 246 36.08 -12.83 31.95
N TYR A 247 36.33 -11.70 31.29
CA TYR A 247 37.38 -11.57 30.27
C TYR A 247 38.60 -12.40 30.71
N VAL A 248 38.98 -13.43 29.94
CA VAL A 248 40.16 -14.22 30.26
C VAL A 248 41.38 -13.35 29.98
N LYS A 249 42.12 -13.06 31.05
CA LYS A 249 43.55 -12.69 31.19
C LYS A 249 44.08 -11.52 30.37
#